data_AF-A0AB74QHI5-F1
#
_entry.id   AF-A0AB74QHI5-F1
#
_cell.length_a   1.000
_cell.length_b   1.000
_cell.length_c   1.000
_cell.angle_alpha   90.00
_cell.angle_beta   90.00
_cell.angle_gamma   90.00
#
_symmetry.space_group_name_H-M   'P 1'
#
loop_
_entity.id
_entity.type
_entity.pdbx_description
1 polymer ?
#
loop_
_entity_poly.entity_id
_entity_poly.type
_entity_poly.pdbx_seq_one_letter_code
_entity_poly.pdbx_strand_id
1 'polypeptide(L)'
;MDSQFTVIHNLKPITRMSKSKLKDMLGIFKTSTRKIEKTDHSVCNSCNIRKNYSLHEDRLDDFCSNCPKIKTFTEFSYVIEKETNTIGTIEIVTNENKTISLSKSAIKQFIAYHFIPCNKNFVRKSVSFKNIADICNVSVVTARYNHSILIEAGLVYSTKVKRGKFDIVIDGEYKNHLKKSDGGQGYITMSLDTLKHLLKFDNVNELKLEIKKLLWADANTSKGKKVKFNKENLISVLPSYLRKSSKRLEAFLKGSKTLFNISNNRIDTSRYETKEKVRNRYINFIKEKIEKFFSNTGCSLSANYSKVLEQVNLDKHKLYKEDLNRQLELEKELIINDLVGLSIQYSINIVLKTLNYVFNEYTIDENDINYSEIKNPGAFIRTIIVKNINKNGSLKIVI
;
A
#
# COMPACT_ATOMS: atom_id res chain seq x y z
N MET A 1 -16.18 5.23 -22.77
CA MET A 1 -15.94 5.66 -21.36
C MET A 1 -15.50 4.48 -20.48
N ASP A 2 -15.31 3.30 -21.06
CA ASP A 2 -15.41 2.02 -20.37
C ASP A 2 -14.13 1.61 -19.64
N SER A 3 -12.96 2.05 -20.14
CA SER A 3 -11.67 1.70 -19.56
C SER A 3 -11.48 2.21 -18.13
N GLN A 4 -12.10 3.33 -17.76
CA GLN A 4 -11.97 3.91 -16.42
C GLN A 4 -12.65 3.03 -15.36
N PHE A 5 -13.80 2.42 -15.70
CA PHE A 5 -14.48 1.48 -14.83
C PHE A 5 -13.67 0.18 -14.67
N THR A 6 -13.14 -0.37 -15.75
CA THR A 6 -12.40 -1.66 -15.72
C THR A 6 -11.19 -1.64 -14.78
N VAL A 7 -10.48 -0.52 -14.66
CA VAL A 7 -9.29 -0.43 -13.79
C VAL A 7 -9.67 -0.30 -12.32
N ILE A 8 -10.67 0.53 -11.98
CA ILE A 8 -11.15 0.71 -10.59
C ILE A 8 -11.67 -0.61 -10.02
N HIS A 9 -12.26 -1.44 -10.88
CA HIS A 9 -12.74 -2.79 -10.56
C HIS A 9 -11.66 -3.78 -10.09
N ASN A 10 -10.37 -3.52 -10.34
CA ASN A 10 -9.25 -4.37 -9.87
C ASN A 10 -8.55 -3.78 -8.63
N LEU A 11 -9.07 -2.69 -8.05
CA LEU A 11 -8.55 -2.11 -6.81
C LEU A 11 -9.11 -2.84 -5.58
N LYS A 12 -8.30 -2.91 -4.51
CA LYS A 12 -8.71 -3.41 -3.20
C LYS A 12 -9.95 -2.64 -2.69
N PRO A 13 -10.91 -3.28 -2.00
CA PRO A 13 -12.05 -2.58 -1.42
C PRO A 13 -11.65 -1.66 -0.25
N ILE A 14 -10.61 -2.05 0.50
CA ILE A 14 -10.07 -1.33 1.65
C ILE A 14 -8.54 -1.42 1.66
N THR A 15 -7.86 -0.44 2.25
CA THR A 15 -6.41 -0.47 2.44
C THR A 15 -5.99 0.10 3.80
N ARG A 16 -4.75 -0.20 4.22
CA ARG A 16 -4.12 0.32 5.44
C ARG A 16 -3.06 1.33 5.06
N MET A 17 -3.21 2.56 5.51
CA MET A 17 -2.29 3.66 5.18
C MET A 17 -1.65 4.22 6.45
N SER A 18 -0.33 4.43 6.45
CA SER A 18 0.38 4.87 7.66
C SER A 18 -0.05 6.28 8.07
N LYS A 19 -0.30 6.48 9.38
CA LYS A 19 -0.65 7.79 9.94
C LYS A 19 0.52 8.78 9.92
N SER A 20 1.78 8.31 9.91
CA SER A 20 2.96 9.17 9.73
C SER A 20 3.01 9.68 8.29
N LYS A 21 3.09 8.78 7.31
CA LYS A 21 3.15 9.12 5.88
C LYS A 21 1.98 10.00 5.41
N LEU A 22 0.78 9.80 5.95
CA LEU A 22 -0.35 10.70 5.70
C LEU A 22 -0.12 12.12 6.22
N LYS A 23 0.55 12.33 7.36
CA LYS A 23 0.92 13.66 7.86
C LYS A 23 2.05 14.27 7.03
N ASP A 24 3.09 13.49 6.73
CA ASP A 24 4.25 13.92 5.96
C ASP A 24 3.82 14.51 4.60
N MET A 25 2.93 13.78 3.90
CA MET A 25 2.32 14.19 2.62
C MET A 25 1.57 15.54 2.66
N LEU A 26 1.07 15.97 3.83
CA LEU A 26 0.39 17.28 3.97
C LEU A 26 1.39 18.44 4.10
N GLY A 27 2.63 18.16 4.49
CA GLY A 27 3.65 19.14 4.79
C GLY A 27 4.48 19.60 3.59
N ILE A 28 5.76 19.76 3.87
CA ILE A 28 6.84 20.18 2.98
C ILE A 28 7.98 19.18 3.18
N PHE A 29 8.50 18.64 2.08
CA PHE A 29 9.71 17.82 2.04
C PHE A 29 10.90 18.72 1.69
N LYS A 30 12.09 18.44 2.23
CA LYS A 30 13.34 19.18 1.98
C LYS A 30 14.43 18.21 1.47
N THR A 31 15.24 18.62 0.48
CA THR A 31 16.25 17.78 -0.23
C THR A 31 17.52 18.56 -0.69
N SER A 32 18.61 17.84 -1.10
CA SER A 32 19.77 18.22 -1.99
C SER A 32 20.64 16.95 -2.33
N THR A 33 21.92 16.98 -2.81
CA THR A 33 22.78 15.76 -3.06
C THR A 33 24.35 15.92 -2.98
N ARG A 34 25.04 15.55 -1.87
CA ARG A 34 26.50 15.70 -1.56
C ARG A 34 27.20 14.36 -1.39
N LYS A 35 28.23 14.06 -2.17
CA LYS A 35 29.08 12.88 -1.95
C LYS A 35 29.88 12.96 -0.65
N ILE A 36 30.09 11.82 0.03
CA ILE A 36 31.08 11.66 1.09
C ILE A 36 31.88 10.39 0.78
N GLU A 37 33.20 10.48 0.82
CA GLU A 37 34.08 9.31 0.68
C GLU A 37 34.13 8.57 2.01
N LYS A 38 34.03 7.24 1.95
CA LYS A 38 34.20 6.35 3.11
C LYS A 38 35.24 5.28 2.79
N THR A 39 36.00 4.93 3.80
CA THR A 39 37.12 3.99 3.68
C THR A 39 36.68 2.63 4.21
N ASP A 40 36.76 1.57 3.40
CA ASP A 40 36.47 0.21 3.86
C ASP A 40 37.71 -0.43 4.51
N HIS A 41 37.73 -0.45 5.82
CA HIS A 41 38.77 -1.08 6.64
C HIS A 41 38.54 -2.59 6.86
N SER A 42 37.49 -3.21 6.31
CA SER A 42 37.15 -4.62 6.53
C SER A 42 38.30 -5.59 6.17
N VAL A 43 39.09 -5.24 5.16
CA VAL A 43 40.28 -6.00 4.71
C VAL A 43 41.37 -6.06 5.78
N CYS A 44 41.45 -5.08 6.69
CA CYS A 44 42.39 -5.09 7.80
C CYS A 44 42.01 -6.09 8.92
N ASN A 45 40.74 -6.49 9.03
CA ASN A 45 40.29 -7.48 10.03
C ASN A 45 40.78 -8.91 9.74
N SER A 46 41.24 -9.18 8.51
CA SER A 46 41.78 -10.47 8.08
C SER A 46 43.28 -10.43 7.75
N CYS A 47 43.96 -9.30 8.04
CA CYS A 47 45.38 -9.12 7.79
C CYS A 47 46.25 -9.85 8.83
N ASN A 48 47.24 -10.63 8.38
CA ASN A 48 48.14 -11.38 9.27
C ASN A 48 48.99 -10.49 10.19
N ILE A 49 49.27 -9.23 9.81
CA ILE A 49 50.00 -8.27 10.65
C ILE A 49 49.22 -7.96 11.94
N ARG A 50 47.88 -7.89 11.86
CA ARG A 50 47.00 -7.67 13.02
C ARG A 50 46.82 -8.91 13.92
N LYS A 51 47.42 -10.04 13.53
CA LYS A 51 47.51 -11.28 14.33
C LYS A 51 48.90 -11.46 14.96
N ASN A 52 49.81 -10.51 14.78
CA ASN A 52 51.17 -10.59 15.28
C ASN A 52 51.25 -9.87 16.64
N TYR A 53 51.19 -10.65 17.72
CA TYR A 53 51.04 -10.17 19.11
C TYR A 53 52.22 -9.31 19.65
N SER A 54 53.27 -9.10 18.85
CA SER A 54 54.45 -8.29 19.22
C SER A 54 54.35 -6.81 18.81
N LEU A 55 53.25 -6.38 18.19
CA LEU A 55 53.01 -4.97 17.82
C LEU A 55 51.95 -4.35 18.74
N HIS A 56 52.27 -3.21 19.35
CA HIS A 56 51.31 -2.40 20.12
C HIS A 56 50.16 -1.89 19.22
N GLU A 57 48.94 -1.86 19.76
CA GLU A 57 47.70 -1.56 19.02
C GLU A 57 47.76 -0.23 18.26
N ASP A 58 48.29 0.83 18.89
CA ASP A 58 48.40 2.17 18.31
C ASP A 58 49.12 2.20 16.94
N ARG A 59 50.14 1.35 16.76
CA ARG A 59 50.91 1.27 15.51
C ARG A 59 50.23 0.41 14.43
N LEU A 60 49.26 -0.42 14.80
CA LEU A 60 48.51 -1.26 13.87
C LEU A 60 47.45 -0.46 13.10
N ASP A 61 46.84 0.56 13.73
CA ASP A 61 45.79 1.36 13.09
C ASP A 61 46.35 2.41 12.12
N ASP A 62 47.52 3.01 12.40
CA ASP A 62 48.26 3.85 11.44
C ASP A 62 48.71 3.06 10.20
N PHE A 63 49.23 1.84 10.43
CA PHE A 63 49.61 0.93 9.35
C PHE A 63 48.39 0.52 8.51
N CYS A 64 47.26 0.24 9.16
CA CYS A 64 46.02 -0.07 8.48
C CYS A 64 45.48 1.12 7.69
N SER A 65 45.54 2.35 8.20
CA SER A 65 45.06 3.55 7.51
C SER A 65 45.77 3.82 6.18
N ASN A 66 47.04 3.41 6.06
CA ASN A 66 47.84 3.50 4.83
C ASN A 66 47.94 2.16 4.06
N CYS A 67 47.13 1.16 4.40
CA CYS A 67 47.23 -0.17 3.81
C CYS A 67 46.77 -0.17 2.34
N PRO A 68 47.61 -0.56 1.36
CA PRO A 68 47.28 -0.52 -0.07
C PRO A 68 46.19 -1.52 -0.51
N LYS A 69 45.64 -2.31 0.41
CA LYS A 69 44.50 -3.22 0.19
C LYS A 69 43.17 -2.68 0.70
N ILE A 70 43.18 -1.55 1.42
CA ILE A 70 41.96 -0.81 1.75
C ILE A 70 41.32 -0.30 0.46
N LYS A 71 39.98 -0.27 0.44
CA LYS A 71 39.21 0.28 -0.66
C LYS A 71 38.41 1.48 -0.18
N THR A 72 38.72 2.66 -0.71
CA THR A 72 37.81 3.81 -0.60
C THR A 72 36.59 3.54 -1.49
N PHE A 73 35.40 3.72 -0.94
CA PHE A 73 34.14 3.66 -1.66
C PHE A 73 33.33 4.93 -1.40
N THR A 74 32.46 5.29 -2.34
CA THR A 74 31.72 6.56 -2.27
C THR A 74 30.26 6.37 -1.89
N GLU A 75 29.79 7.17 -0.94
CA GLU A 75 28.38 7.23 -0.53
C GLU A 75 27.78 8.63 -0.82
N PHE A 76 26.46 8.73 -0.94
CA PHE A 76 25.75 9.97 -1.29
C PHE A 76 24.88 10.50 -0.12
N SER A 77 25.20 11.73 0.33
CA SER A 77 24.49 12.66 1.26
C SER A 77 23.97 13.92 0.50
N TYR A 78 24.06 15.23 0.91
CA TYR A 78 23.20 16.37 0.37
C TYR A 78 23.77 17.86 0.05
N VAL A 79 24.14 18.29 -1.22
CA VAL A 79 24.72 19.60 -1.84
C VAL A 79 24.49 19.69 -3.42
N ILE A 80 25.10 20.63 -4.23
CA ILE A 80 25.31 20.73 -5.74
C ILE A 80 26.66 21.50 -6.06
N GLU A 81 27.31 21.33 -7.24
CA GLU A 81 28.62 21.92 -7.66
C GLU A 81 28.63 22.59 -9.08
N LYS A 82 29.57 23.52 -9.35
CA LYS A 82 29.80 24.18 -10.67
C LYS A 82 31.27 24.62 -10.89
N GLU A 83 31.77 24.56 -12.13
CA GLU A 83 33.11 25.06 -12.54
C GLU A 83 33.03 26.41 -13.28
N THR A 84 34.13 27.18 -13.27
CA THR A 84 34.29 28.42 -14.07
C THR A 84 35.57 28.38 -14.92
N ASN A 85 35.52 29.00 -16.11
CA ASN A 85 36.47 28.72 -17.21
C ASN A 85 37.89 29.27 -17.04
N THR A 86 38.22 29.98 -15.96
CA THR A 86 39.48 30.75 -15.86
C THR A 86 40.47 30.23 -14.82
N ILE A 87 40.00 29.71 -13.69
CA ILE A 87 40.84 29.08 -12.64
C ILE A 87 39.98 27.99 -12.01
N GLY A 88 40.51 26.76 -11.91
CA GLY A 88 39.78 25.53 -11.53
C GLY A 88 39.29 25.46 -10.08
N THR A 89 38.55 26.47 -9.64
CA THR A 89 37.97 26.61 -8.31
C THR A 89 36.50 26.20 -8.37
N ILE A 90 36.13 25.22 -7.54
CA ILE A 90 34.74 24.75 -7.44
C ILE A 90 33.93 25.82 -6.71
N GLU A 91 32.98 26.45 -7.39
CA GLU A 91 32.01 27.32 -6.71
C GLU A 91 30.84 26.48 -6.21
N ILE A 92 30.64 26.49 -4.88
CA ILE A 92 29.55 25.74 -4.22
C ILE A 92 28.24 26.50 -4.42
N VAL A 93 27.63 26.34 -5.60
CA VAL A 93 26.31 26.91 -5.88
C VAL A 93 25.22 26.05 -5.26
N THR A 94 24.81 26.42 -4.04
CA THR A 94 23.58 25.90 -3.45
C THR A 94 22.37 26.37 -4.24
N ASN A 95 21.80 25.51 -5.08
CA ASN A 95 20.37 25.64 -5.39
C ASN A 95 19.60 25.28 -4.12
N GLU A 96 19.29 26.32 -3.34
CA GLU A 96 18.26 26.47 -2.31
C GLU A 96 17.52 25.20 -1.89
N ASN A 97 17.54 24.91 -0.57
CA ASN A 97 16.69 23.93 0.13
C ASN A 97 15.40 23.55 -0.64
N LYS A 98 15.46 22.53 -1.52
CA LYS A 98 14.35 22.31 -2.47
C LYS A 98 13.14 21.82 -1.69
N THR A 99 12.20 22.74 -1.55
CA THR A 99 11.01 22.66 -0.72
C THR A 99 9.89 22.09 -1.57
N ILE A 100 9.76 20.76 -1.56
CA ILE A 100 8.75 20.06 -2.33
C ILE A 100 7.46 20.04 -1.51
N SER A 101 6.38 20.61 -2.02
CA SER A 101 5.02 20.34 -1.52
C SER A 101 4.20 19.65 -2.58
N LEU A 102 3.49 18.60 -2.20
CA LEU A 102 2.78 17.74 -3.14
C LEU A 102 1.54 18.43 -3.70
N SER A 103 1.39 18.35 -5.02
CA SER A 103 0.21 18.81 -5.74
C SER A 103 -1.02 17.95 -5.39
N LYS A 104 -2.22 18.47 -5.68
CA LYS A 104 -3.47 17.70 -5.51
C LYS A 104 -3.45 16.35 -6.23
N SER A 105 -2.82 16.28 -7.40
CA SER A 105 -2.73 15.07 -8.21
C SER A 105 -1.71 14.08 -7.64
N ALA A 106 -0.56 14.56 -7.14
CA ALA A 106 0.43 13.70 -6.48
C ALA A 106 -0.12 13.08 -5.17
N ILE A 107 -0.85 13.86 -4.37
CA ILE A 107 -1.56 13.38 -3.17
C ILE A 107 -2.57 12.27 -3.54
N LYS A 108 -3.46 12.53 -4.51
CA LYS A 108 -4.44 11.56 -4.99
C LYS A 108 -3.77 10.26 -5.47
N GLN A 109 -2.69 10.38 -6.23
CA GLN A 109 -1.94 9.26 -6.79
C GLN A 109 -1.21 8.43 -5.73
N PHE A 110 -0.62 9.07 -4.71
CA PHE A 110 0.00 8.37 -3.60
C PHE A 110 -1.02 7.52 -2.82
N ILE A 111 -2.19 8.11 -2.51
CA ILE A 111 -3.29 7.38 -1.86
C ILE A 111 -3.77 6.23 -2.78
N ALA A 112 -3.95 6.48 -4.08
CA ALA A 112 -4.39 5.47 -5.04
C ALA A 112 -3.43 4.26 -5.13
N TYR A 113 -2.12 4.45 -4.99
CA TYR A 113 -1.17 3.34 -4.96
C TYR A 113 -1.47 2.33 -3.83
N HIS A 114 -1.92 2.77 -2.65
CA HIS A 114 -2.27 1.86 -1.55
C HIS A 114 -3.42 0.89 -1.90
N PHE A 115 -4.28 1.26 -2.85
CA PHE A 115 -5.40 0.43 -3.32
C PHE A 115 -5.03 -0.59 -4.39
N ILE A 116 -3.83 -0.52 -4.97
CA ILE A 116 -3.36 -1.49 -5.97
C ILE A 116 -2.95 -2.81 -5.27
N PRO A 117 -3.39 -3.99 -5.76
CA PRO A 117 -2.91 -5.30 -5.31
C PRO A 117 -1.38 -5.40 -5.32
N CYS A 118 -0.79 -6.04 -4.31
CA CYS A 118 0.65 -6.23 -4.19
C CYS A 118 0.96 -7.71 -3.95
N ASN A 119 2.16 -8.16 -4.32
CA ASN A 119 2.62 -9.49 -3.96
C ASN A 119 2.99 -9.58 -2.46
N LYS A 120 3.47 -10.76 -2.03
CA LYS A 120 3.89 -11.01 -0.63
C LYS A 120 4.95 -10.04 -0.10
N ASN A 121 5.75 -9.44 -1.00
CA ASN A 121 6.86 -8.53 -0.67
C ASN A 121 6.45 -7.04 -0.77
N PHE A 122 5.15 -6.74 -0.74
CA PHE A 122 4.57 -5.40 -0.90
C PHE A 122 4.87 -4.71 -2.25
N VAL A 123 5.45 -5.42 -3.21
CA VAL A 123 5.71 -4.91 -4.57
C VAL A 123 4.42 -4.96 -5.38
N ARG A 124 4.08 -3.82 -5.99
CA ARG A 124 3.05 -3.75 -7.04
C ARG A 124 3.75 -3.88 -8.38
N LYS A 125 3.40 -4.90 -9.15
CA LYS A 125 4.14 -5.31 -10.35
C LYS A 125 3.54 -4.69 -11.63
N SER A 126 4.38 -4.26 -12.56
CA SER A 126 4.01 -3.85 -13.93
C SER A 126 2.85 -2.84 -14.00
N VAL A 127 2.80 -1.92 -13.03
CA VAL A 127 1.83 -0.82 -12.95
C VAL A 127 2.03 0.10 -14.14
N SER A 128 0.94 0.47 -14.83
CA SER A 128 0.98 1.31 -16.02
C SER A 128 0.59 2.75 -15.68
N PHE A 129 1.30 3.74 -16.23
CA PHE A 129 0.92 5.15 -16.05
C PHE A 129 -0.44 5.49 -16.67
N LYS A 130 -0.91 4.71 -17.66
CA LYS A 130 -2.28 4.84 -18.18
C LYS A 130 -3.30 4.46 -17.12
N ASN A 131 -3.12 3.32 -16.45
CA ASN A 131 -4.01 2.89 -15.37
C ASN A 131 -4.04 3.92 -14.22
N ILE A 132 -2.89 4.50 -13.87
CA ILE A 132 -2.82 5.54 -12.83
C ILE A 132 -3.50 6.84 -13.26
N ALA A 133 -3.32 7.26 -14.52
CA ALA A 133 -4.02 8.38 -15.12
C ALA A 133 -5.54 8.18 -15.08
N ASP A 134 -6.02 7.00 -15.49
CA ASP A 134 -7.44 6.63 -15.47
C ASP A 134 -8.02 6.65 -14.03
N ILE A 135 -7.32 6.05 -13.06
CA ILE A 135 -7.74 6.03 -11.63
C ILE A 135 -7.79 7.44 -11.05
N CYS A 136 -6.79 8.28 -11.32
CA CYS A 136 -6.66 9.60 -10.70
C CYS A 136 -7.40 10.71 -11.45
N ASN A 137 -7.95 10.40 -12.63
CA ASN A 137 -8.53 11.33 -13.61
C ASN A 137 -7.56 12.47 -13.98
N VAL A 138 -6.36 12.11 -14.47
CA VAL A 138 -5.31 13.04 -14.90
C VAL A 138 -4.68 12.56 -16.21
N SER A 139 -3.89 13.40 -16.89
CA SER A 139 -3.13 12.95 -18.07
C SER A 139 -2.02 11.95 -17.70
N VAL A 140 -1.61 11.11 -18.65
CA VAL A 140 -0.46 10.20 -18.48
C VAL A 140 0.83 10.97 -18.19
N VAL A 141 1.01 12.17 -18.74
CA VAL A 141 2.15 13.05 -18.46
C VAL A 141 2.13 13.51 -17.01
N THR A 142 0.98 13.97 -16.51
CA THR A 142 0.77 14.34 -15.10
C THR A 142 1.02 13.16 -14.17
N ALA A 143 0.54 11.96 -14.51
CA ALA A 143 0.76 10.75 -13.72
C ALA A 143 2.26 10.37 -13.61
N ARG A 144 3.04 10.60 -14.66
CA ARG A 144 4.50 10.41 -14.66
C ARG A 144 5.20 11.46 -13.81
N TYR A 145 4.87 12.73 -13.98
CA TYR A 145 5.42 13.83 -13.19
C TYR A 145 5.15 13.65 -11.69
N ASN A 146 3.88 13.37 -11.31
CA ASN A 146 3.51 13.06 -9.94
C ASN A 146 4.38 11.92 -9.36
N HIS A 147 4.64 10.86 -10.15
CA HIS A 147 5.42 9.72 -9.68
C HIS A 147 6.88 10.10 -9.42
N SER A 148 7.52 10.85 -10.32
CA SER A 148 8.87 11.39 -10.11
C SER A 148 8.95 12.22 -8.82
N ILE A 149 7.97 13.09 -8.57
CA ILE A 149 7.90 13.89 -7.34
C ILE A 149 7.68 13.02 -6.10
N LEU A 150 6.92 11.92 -6.19
CA LEU A 150 6.71 10.99 -5.06
C LEU A 150 7.98 10.15 -4.74
N ILE A 151 8.83 9.88 -5.74
CA ILE A 151 10.15 9.28 -5.54
C ILE A 151 11.08 10.31 -4.88
N GLU A 152 11.13 11.54 -5.42
CA GLU A 152 11.95 12.63 -4.88
C GLU A 152 11.59 12.99 -3.43
N ALA A 153 10.31 12.87 -3.06
CA ALA A 153 9.82 13.04 -1.70
C ALA A 153 10.07 11.83 -0.76
N GLY A 154 10.72 10.76 -1.22
CA GLY A 154 11.00 9.56 -0.43
C GLY A 154 9.73 8.79 0.03
N LEU A 155 8.62 8.93 -0.69
CA LEU A 155 7.35 8.29 -0.35
C LEU A 155 7.18 6.92 -1.03
N VAL A 156 7.81 6.72 -2.19
CA VAL A 156 7.74 5.48 -2.97
C VAL A 156 9.08 5.17 -3.63
N TYR A 157 9.38 3.89 -3.80
CA TYR A 157 10.50 3.40 -4.60
C TYR A 157 9.96 2.68 -5.83
N SER A 158 10.65 2.79 -6.97
CA SER A 158 10.17 2.21 -8.23
C SER A 158 11.28 1.70 -9.12
N THR A 159 11.01 0.60 -9.83
CA THR A 159 11.88 0.07 -10.89
C THR A 159 11.15 0.12 -12.21
N LYS A 160 11.77 0.70 -13.24
CA LYS A 160 11.23 0.73 -14.61
C LYS A 160 11.20 -0.70 -15.17
N VAL A 161 10.03 -1.17 -15.62
CA VAL A 161 9.86 -2.50 -16.22
C VAL A 161 9.92 -2.42 -17.74
N LYS A 162 9.14 -1.50 -18.34
CA LYS A 162 9.18 -1.20 -19.78
C LYS A 162 8.57 0.18 -20.07
N ARG A 163 8.51 0.60 -21.34
CA ARG A 163 7.91 1.89 -21.72
C ARG A 163 6.49 2.01 -21.13
N GLY A 164 6.30 3.02 -20.28
CA GLY A 164 5.01 3.28 -19.63
C GLY A 164 4.65 2.39 -18.44
N LYS A 165 5.52 1.45 -18.02
CA LYS A 165 5.27 0.52 -16.90
C LYS A 165 6.43 0.42 -15.90
N PHE A 166 6.07 0.27 -14.63
CA PHE A 166 7.01 0.23 -13.50
C PHE A 166 6.51 -0.71 -12.39
N ASP A 167 7.44 -1.24 -11.62
CA ASP A 167 7.18 -1.85 -10.32
C ASP A 167 7.26 -0.75 -9.24
N ILE A 168 6.47 -0.83 -8.17
CA ILE A 168 6.46 0.17 -7.10
C ILE A 168 6.27 -0.46 -5.71
N VAL A 169 7.05 0.03 -4.76
CA VAL A 169 6.96 -0.21 -3.31
C VAL A 169 6.64 1.12 -2.62
N ILE A 170 5.75 1.11 -1.62
CA ILE A 170 5.43 2.30 -0.84
C ILE A 170 6.23 2.27 0.47
N ASP A 171 6.88 3.40 0.80
CA ASP A 171 7.77 3.46 1.95
C ASP A 171 7.03 3.18 3.28
N GLY A 172 7.58 2.26 4.06
CA GLY A 172 7.06 1.86 5.37
C GLY A 172 5.71 1.11 5.37
N GLU A 173 5.10 0.77 4.21
CA GLU A 173 3.77 0.15 4.17
C GLU A 173 3.70 -1.19 4.94
N TYR A 174 4.75 -2.00 4.88
CA TYR A 174 4.85 -3.27 5.60
C TYR A 174 4.68 -3.10 7.13
N LYS A 175 5.09 -1.96 7.70
CA LYS A 175 4.95 -1.65 9.13
C LYS A 175 3.49 -1.48 9.57
N ASN A 176 2.54 -1.33 8.64
CA ASN A 176 1.10 -1.28 8.92
C ASN A 176 0.51 -2.65 9.35
N HIS A 177 1.33 -3.71 9.34
CA HIS A 177 0.95 -5.06 9.78
C HIS A 177 1.56 -5.44 11.13
N LEU A 178 2.47 -4.63 11.68
CA LEU A 178 3.20 -4.88 12.92
C LEU A 178 2.47 -4.29 14.14
N LYS A 179 2.67 -4.87 15.33
CA LYS A 179 2.22 -4.25 16.59
C LYS A 179 3.14 -3.08 16.94
N LYS A 180 2.74 -2.26 17.93
CA LYS A 180 3.56 -1.12 18.40
C LYS A 180 4.91 -1.59 18.98
N SER A 181 4.93 -2.74 19.65
CA SER A 181 6.15 -3.41 20.15
C SER A 181 7.16 -3.69 19.04
N ASP A 182 6.67 -4.06 17.86
CA ASP A 182 7.49 -4.55 16.74
C ASP A 182 7.79 -3.41 15.74
N GLY A 183 7.73 -2.15 16.18
CA GLY A 183 7.99 -0.96 15.35
C GLY A 183 6.81 -0.48 14.48
N GLY A 184 5.59 -0.99 14.73
CA GLY A 184 4.37 -0.55 14.05
C GLY A 184 3.98 0.90 14.37
N GLN A 185 3.88 1.75 13.34
CA GLN A 185 3.64 3.20 13.47
C GLN A 185 2.16 3.61 13.55
N GLY A 186 1.24 2.64 13.42
CA GLY A 186 -0.21 2.87 13.37
C GLY A 186 -0.71 3.35 12.00
N TYR A 187 -1.89 2.85 11.62
CA TYR A 187 -2.50 3.08 10.31
C TYR A 187 -3.95 3.54 10.44
N ILE A 188 -4.45 4.25 9.43
CA ILE A 188 -5.89 4.42 9.16
C ILE A 188 -6.33 3.32 8.19
N THR A 189 -7.58 2.87 8.31
CA THR A 189 -8.20 2.02 7.28
C THR A 189 -9.03 2.92 6.35
N MET A 190 -8.73 2.90 5.07
CA MET A 190 -9.41 3.72 4.05
C MET A 190 -10.18 2.82 3.08
N SER A 191 -11.44 3.16 2.76
CA SER A 191 -12.23 2.42 1.77
C SER A 191 -12.09 2.98 0.37
N LEU A 192 -12.47 2.19 -0.63
CA LEU A 192 -12.53 2.64 -2.02
C LEU A 192 -13.51 3.81 -2.19
N ASP A 193 -14.55 3.89 -1.36
CA ASP A 193 -15.48 5.03 -1.32
C ASP A 193 -14.78 6.29 -0.79
N THR A 194 -13.92 6.18 0.24
CA THR A 194 -13.08 7.30 0.70
C THR A 194 -12.08 7.72 -0.37
N LEU A 195 -11.46 6.80 -1.12
CA LEU A 195 -10.61 7.17 -2.26
C LEU A 195 -11.43 7.94 -3.31
N LYS A 196 -12.56 7.38 -3.78
CA LYS A 196 -13.48 8.04 -4.73
C LYS A 196 -13.91 9.43 -4.26
N HIS A 197 -14.09 9.62 -2.95
CA HIS A 197 -14.38 10.92 -2.35
C HIS A 197 -13.20 11.89 -2.47
N LEU A 198 -12.01 11.49 -2.03
CA LEU A 198 -10.80 12.33 -2.09
C LEU A 198 -10.39 12.68 -3.53
N LEU A 199 -10.73 11.83 -4.52
CA LEU A 199 -10.55 12.11 -5.94
C LEU A 199 -11.41 13.29 -6.45
N LYS A 200 -12.49 13.68 -5.77
CA LYS A 200 -13.39 14.80 -6.18
C LYS A 200 -12.89 16.20 -5.81
N PHE A 201 -11.79 16.32 -5.06
CA PHE A 201 -11.28 17.63 -4.62
C PHE A 201 -10.41 18.30 -5.69
N ASP A 202 -10.75 19.55 -6.03
CA ASP A 202 -10.05 20.31 -7.07
C ASP A 202 -9.06 21.32 -6.49
N ASN A 203 -9.17 21.63 -5.20
CA ASN A 203 -8.24 22.47 -4.46
C ASN A 203 -7.32 21.62 -3.57
N VAL A 204 -6.01 21.85 -3.63
CA VAL A 204 -5.03 21.12 -2.82
C VAL A 204 -5.20 21.37 -1.31
N ASN A 205 -5.62 22.58 -0.91
CA ASN A 205 -5.79 22.95 0.48
C ASN A 205 -7.07 22.35 1.08
N GLU A 206 -8.15 22.25 0.30
CA GLU A 206 -9.36 21.51 0.71
C GLU A 206 -9.02 20.02 0.90
N LEU A 207 -8.32 19.41 -0.05
CA LEU A 207 -7.90 18.02 0.03
C LEU A 207 -6.99 17.76 1.25
N LYS A 208 -6.00 18.62 1.50
CA LYS A 208 -5.13 18.51 2.67
C LYS A 208 -5.91 18.64 3.99
N LEU A 209 -6.89 19.54 4.03
CA LEU A 209 -7.78 19.73 5.19
C LEU A 209 -8.70 18.51 5.41
N GLU A 210 -9.26 17.93 4.34
CA GLU A 210 -10.11 16.73 4.40
C GLU A 210 -9.35 15.52 4.92
N ILE A 211 -8.12 15.31 4.44
CA ILE A 211 -7.23 14.25 4.94
C ILE A 211 -6.90 14.46 6.42
N LYS A 212 -6.77 15.71 6.88
CA LYS A 212 -6.57 16.00 8.31
C LYS A 212 -7.84 15.77 9.14
N LYS A 213 -9.02 16.09 8.61
CA LYS A 213 -10.31 15.75 9.23
C LYS A 213 -10.45 14.22 9.39
N LEU A 214 -10.11 13.44 8.35
CA LEU A 214 -10.05 11.96 8.39
C LEU A 214 -9.13 11.45 9.51
N LEU A 215 -7.89 11.94 9.58
CA LEU A 215 -6.94 11.58 10.64
C LEU A 215 -7.46 11.94 12.05
N TRP A 216 -8.16 13.06 12.20
CA TRP A 216 -8.74 13.47 13.48
C TRP A 216 -9.93 12.61 13.88
N ALA A 217 -10.82 12.29 12.94
CA ALA A 217 -11.97 11.42 13.17
C ALA A 217 -11.50 10.02 13.59
N ASP A 218 -10.57 9.41 12.84
CA ASP A 218 -10.00 8.09 13.14
C ASP A 218 -9.25 8.02 14.48
N ALA A 219 -8.61 9.12 14.91
CA ALA A 219 -8.00 9.21 16.23
C ALA A 219 -9.00 9.32 17.40
N ASN A 220 -10.29 9.55 17.11
CA ASN A 220 -11.32 9.83 18.12
C ASN A 220 -12.62 9.03 17.90
N THR A 221 -12.62 7.96 17.10
CA THR A 221 -13.82 7.16 16.80
C THR A 221 -14.53 6.58 18.02
N SER A 222 -13.85 6.44 19.16
CA SER A 222 -14.43 6.03 20.44
C SER A 222 -15.23 7.12 21.17
N LYS A 223 -15.18 8.38 20.72
CA LYS A 223 -15.77 9.55 21.43
C LYS A 223 -17.14 9.99 20.88
N GLY A 224 -17.83 9.10 20.17
CA GLY A 224 -19.18 9.32 19.63
C GLY A 224 -19.25 10.20 18.37
N LYS A 225 -20.48 10.55 17.97
CA LYS A 225 -20.80 11.20 16.67
C LYS A 225 -20.32 12.66 16.52
N LYS A 226 -19.90 13.34 17.59
CA LYS A 226 -19.47 14.76 17.58
C LYS A 226 -18.19 14.97 18.40
N VAL A 227 -17.06 14.81 17.74
CA VAL A 227 -15.71 14.87 18.31
C VAL A 227 -15.26 16.32 18.50
N LYS A 228 -14.89 16.74 19.71
CA LYS A 228 -14.24 18.05 19.94
C LYS A 228 -12.88 18.10 19.23
N PHE A 229 -12.55 19.21 18.58
CA PHE A 229 -11.26 19.42 17.92
C PHE A 229 -10.63 20.76 18.32
N ASN A 230 -9.30 20.84 18.25
CA ASN A 230 -8.61 22.13 18.29
C ASN A 230 -8.60 22.72 16.86
N LYS A 231 -9.17 23.92 16.70
CA LYS A 231 -9.28 24.60 15.40
C LYS A 231 -7.93 25.00 14.83
N GLU A 232 -7.01 25.55 15.63
CA GLU A 232 -5.64 25.92 15.21
C GLU A 232 -4.87 24.70 14.67
N ASN A 233 -4.96 23.56 15.38
CA ASN A 233 -4.36 22.32 14.94
C ASN A 233 -4.98 21.90 13.60
N LEU A 234 -6.30 21.82 13.48
CA LEU A 234 -6.93 21.39 12.22
C LEU A 234 -6.52 22.28 11.03
N ILE A 235 -6.48 23.60 11.21
CA ILE A 235 -6.16 24.53 10.12
C ILE A 235 -4.65 24.66 9.84
N SER A 236 -3.75 24.05 10.63
CA SER A 236 -2.30 24.23 10.45
C SER A 236 -1.71 23.65 9.16
N VAL A 237 -2.48 22.83 8.41
CA VAL A 237 -2.11 22.40 7.05
C VAL A 237 -2.41 23.46 5.98
N LEU A 238 -3.13 24.53 6.33
CA LEU A 238 -3.45 25.62 5.43
C LEU A 238 -2.34 26.70 5.46
N PRO A 239 -1.98 27.27 4.30
CA PRO A 239 -1.11 28.45 4.23
C PRO A 239 -1.55 29.58 5.15
N SER A 240 -0.59 30.36 5.66
CA SER A 240 -0.82 31.48 6.58
C SER A 240 -1.84 32.49 6.04
N TYR A 241 -1.80 32.80 4.75
CA TYR A 241 -2.74 33.73 4.10
C TYR A 241 -4.20 33.24 4.09
N LEU A 242 -4.44 31.92 4.09
CA LEU A 242 -5.81 31.38 4.25
C LEU A 242 -6.26 31.41 5.70
N ARG A 243 -5.34 31.15 6.65
CA ARG A 243 -5.64 31.17 8.09
C ARG A 243 -6.05 32.56 8.61
N LYS A 244 -5.51 33.64 8.02
CA LYS A 244 -5.83 35.03 8.40
C LYS A 244 -7.23 35.50 8.00
N SER A 245 -7.91 34.85 7.06
CA SER A 245 -9.23 35.28 6.56
C SER A 245 -10.34 34.38 7.10
N SER A 246 -11.14 34.88 8.06
CA SER A 246 -12.26 34.16 8.67
C SER A 246 -13.27 33.63 7.63
N LYS A 247 -13.70 34.49 6.70
CA LYS A 247 -14.64 34.13 5.61
C LYS A 247 -14.11 33.00 4.73
N ARG A 248 -12.84 33.07 4.30
CA ARG A 248 -12.23 31.99 3.51
C ARG A 248 -12.11 30.72 4.34
N LEU A 249 -11.62 30.82 5.58
CA LEU A 249 -11.43 29.67 6.46
C LEU A 249 -12.73 28.90 6.73
N GLU A 250 -13.84 29.60 6.99
CA GLU A 250 -15.15 28.97 7.15
C GLU A 250 -15.63 28.28 5.87
N ALA A 251 -15.36 28.84 4.69
CA ALA A 251 -15.68 28.20 3.41
C ALA A 251 -14.88 26.89 3.19
N PHE A 252 -13.59 26.86 3.54
CA PHE A 252 -12.79 25.62 3.50
C PHE A 252 -13.27 24.58 4.54
N LEU A 253 -13.69 25.02 5.73
CA LEU A 253 -14.18 24.12 6.79
C LEU A 253 -15.53 23.49 6.43
N LYS A 254 -16.45 24.27 5.86
CA LYS A 254 -17.85 23.93 5.54
C LYS A 254 -18.10 23.64 4.06
N GLY A 255 -17.05 23.50 3.24
CA GLY A 255 -17.19 23.28 1.79
C GLY A 255 -18.05 22.05 1.46
N SER A 256 -18.92 22.16 0.46
CA SER A 256 -19.96 21.17 0.13
C SER A 256 -19.44 19.74 -0.14
N LYS A 257 -18.16 19.61 -0.51
CA LYS A 257 -17.45 18.34 -0.71
C LYS A 257 -16.92 17.70 0.58
N THR A 258 -17.19 18.23 1.78
CA THR A 258 -16.74 17.65 3.06
C THR A 258 -17.56 16.42 3.44
N LEU A 259 -16.91 15.33 3.90
CA LEU A 259 -17.58 14.27 4.68
C LEU A 259 -17.97 14.78 6.07
N PHE A 260 -17.28 15.79 6.56
CA PHE A 260 -17.31 16.21 7.96
C PHE A 260 -17.94 17.59 8.11
N ASN A 261 -19.09 17.66 8.78
CA ASN A 261 -19.68 18.95 9.17
C ASN A 261 -18.94 19.50 10.39
N ILE A 262 -18.77 20.82 10.45
CA ILE A 262 -18.07 21.50 11.55
C ILE A 262 -19.00 22.54 12.19
N SER A 263 -19.24 22.39 13.49
CA SER A 263 -20.04 23.30 14.32
C SER A 263 -19.51 23.34 15.75
N ASN A 264 -19.41 24.53 16.35
CA ASN A 264 -19.06 24.76 17.76
C ASN A 264 -17.77 24.02 18.21
N ASN A 265 -16.71 24.07 17.40
CA ASN A 265 -15.45 23.34 17.61
C ASN A 265 -15.61 21.82 17.79
N ARG A 266 -16.65 21.24 17.16
CA ARG A 266 -16.84 19.80 16.99
C ARG A 266 -16.87 19.41 15.51
N ILE A 267 -16.26 18.28 15.21
CA ILE A 267 -16.39 17.58 13.94
C ILE A 267 -17.53 16.56 14.08
N ASP A 268 -18.52 16.67 13.21
CA ASP A 268 -19.56 15.65 13.03
C ASP A 268 -18.96 14.47 12.25
N THR A 269 -18.94 13.31 12.89
CA THR A 269 -18.41 12.06 12.33
C THR A 269 -19.53 11.10 11.88
N SER A 270 -20.80 11.53 11.88
CA SER A 270 -21.94 10.68 11.49
C SER A 270 -21.83 10.08 10.08
N ARG A 271 -21.23 10.81 9.14
CA ARG A 271 -20.96 10.37 7.76
C ARG A 271 -19.64 9.60 7.60
N TYR A 272 -18.84 9.48 8.66
CA TYR A 272 -17.59 8.71 8.65
C TYR A 272 -17.84 7.33 9.25
N GLU A 273 -17.87 6.30 8.39
CA GLU A 273 -17.93 4.92 8.84
C GLU A 273 -16.66 4.55 9.62
N THR A 274 -16.82 3.92 10.79
CA THR A 274 -15.67 3.40 11.54
C THR A 274 -14.99 2.26 10.76
N LYS A 275 -13.69 2.05 11.01
CA LYS A 275 -12.90 0.94 10.44
C LYS A 275 -13.63 -0.40 10.44
N GLU A 276 -14.34 -0.70 11.53
CA GLU A 276 -15.12 -1.93 11.71
C GLU A 276 -16.37 -1.95 10.83
N LYS A 277 -17.17 -0.88 10.84
CA LYS A 277 -18.36 -0.76 9.98
C LYS A 277 -18.02 -0.85 8.50
N VAL A 278 -16.97 -0.14 8.07
CA VAL A 278 -16.40 -0.25 6.71
C VAL A 278 -16.07 -1.71 6.42
N ARG A 279 -15.28 -2.36 7.29
CA ARG A 279 -14.82 -3.74 7.08
C ARG A 279 -16.01 -4.71 6.97
N ASN A 280 -17.00 -4.60 7.85
CA ASN A 280 -18.14 -5.51 7.89
C ASN A 280 -19.06 -5.30 6.66
N ARG A 281 -19.31 -4.04 6.26
CA ARG A 281 -20.05 -3.72 5.01
C ARG A 281 -19.40 -4.37 3.78
N TYR A 282 -18.07 -4.27 3.67
CA TYR A 282 -17.34 -4.90 2.57
C TYR A 282 -17.25 -6.42 2.69
N ILE A 283 -17.14 -6.99 3.90
CA ILE A 283 -17.18 -8.45 4.13
C ILE A 283 -18.51 -9.04 3.62
N ASN A 284 -19.64 -8.48 4.03
CA ASN A 284 -20.96 -9.00 3.67
C ASN A 284 -21.20 -8.92 2.16
N PHE A 285 -20.94 -7.76 1.55
CA PHE A 285 -21.04 -7.58 0.09
C PHE A 285 -20.15 -8.56 -0.70
N ILE A 286 -18.96 -8.89 -0.18
CA ILE A 286 -18.05 -9.85 -0.81
C ILE A 286 -18.55 -11.29 -0.60
N LYS A 287 -19.07 -11.63 0.59
CA LYS A 287 -19.64 -12.94 0.92
C LYS A 287 -20.82 -13.26 -0.01
N GLU A 288 -21.79 -12.36 -0.12
CA GLU A 288 -22.95 -12.48 -1.03
C GLU A 288 -22.53 -12.73 -2.49
N LYS A 289 -21.48 -12.05 -2.97
CA LYS A 289 -20.96 -12.21 -4.33
C LYS A 289 -20.25 -13.53 -4.56
N ILE A 290 -19.56 -14.07 -3.55
CA ILE A 290 -18.87 -15.36 -3.61
C ILE A 290 -19.90 -16.51 -3.55
N GLU A 291 -20.88 -16.40 -2.66
CA GLU A 291 -22.01 -17.33 -2.57
C GLU A 291 -22.78 -17.37 -3.90
N LYS A 292 -23.13 -16.20 -4.45
CA LYS A 292 -23.77 -16.12 -5.78
C LYS A 292 -22.91 -16.69 -6.91
N PHE A 293 -21.58 -16.60 -6.84
CA PHE A 293 -20.71 -17.25 -7.82
C PHE A 293 -20.90 -18.76 -7.77
N PHE A 294 -20.79 -19.39 -6.59
CA PHE A 294 -20.98 -20.84 -6.46
C PHE A 294 -22.39 -21.31 -6.83
N SER A 295 -23.43 -20.58 -6.40
CA SER A 295 -24.81 -20.89 -6.79
C SER A 295 -25.05 -20.81 -8.30
N ASN A 296 -24.41 -19.85 -9.00
CA ASN A 296 -24.58 -19.67 -10.44
C ASN A 296 -23.74 -20.65 -11.28
N THR A 297 -22.59 -21.11 -10.77
CA THR A 297 -21.70 -22.01 -11.53
C THR A 297 -21.88 -23.49 -11.17
N GLY A 298 -22.63 -23.81 -10.11
CA GLY A 298 -22.75 -25.17 -9.59
C GLY A 298 -21.46 -25.71 -8.96
N CYS A 299 -20.40 -24.92 -8.92
CA CYS A 299 -19.10 -25.34 -8.40
C CYS A 299 -19.18 -25.49 -6.87
N SER A 300 -18.82 -26.67 -6.37
CA SER A 300 -18.72 -26.93 -4.93
C SER A 300 -17.25 -27.12 -4.53
N LEU A 301 -16.74 -26.19 -3.70
CA LEU A 301 -15.45 -26.36 -3.02
C LEU A 301 -15.51 -27.39 -1.88
N SER A 302 -16.70 -27.77 -1.42
CA SER A 302 -16.88 -28.80 -0.38
C SER A 302 -17.05 -30.21 -0.94
N ALA A 303 -17.19 -30.40 -2.26
CA ALA A 303 -17.35 -31.73 -2.89
C ALA A 303 -16.21 -32.72 -2.54
N ASN A 304 -15.02 -32.20 -2.23
CA ASN A 304 -13.86 -32.99 -1.80
C ASN A 304 -14.08 -33.58 -0.43
N TYR A 305 -14.59 -32.75 0.49
CA TYR A 305 -14.95 -33.16 1.84
C TYR A 305 -16.20 -34.03 1.81
N SER A 306 -17.18 -33.76 0.94
CA SER A 306 -18.30 -34.69 0.71
C SER A 306 -17.80 -36.08 0.31
N LYS A 307 -16.90 -36.20 -0.68
CA LYS A 307 -16.30 -37.50 -1.05
C LYS A 307 -15.48 -38.15 0.07
N VAL A 308 -14.65 -37.39 0.78
CA VAL A 308 -13.82 -37.91 1.89
C VAL A 308 -14.68 -38.33 3.08
N LEU A 309 -15.80 -37.64 3.35
CA LEU A 309 -16.73 -37.95 4.43
C LEU A 309 -17.76 -39.03 4.04
N GLU A 310 -18.10 -39.19 2.75
CA GLU A 310 -18.82 -40.36 2.22
C GLU A 310 -17.96 -41.64 2.34
N GLN A 311 -16.63 -41.51 2.28
CA GLN A 311 -15.70 -42.59 2.60
C GLN A 311 -15.51 -42.84 4.11
N VAL A 312 -15.92 -41.90 4.98
CA VAL A 312 -16.00 -42.16 6.41
C VAL A 312 -17.16 -43.10 6.66
N ASN A 313 -16.87 -44.32 7.08
CA ASN A 313 -17.88 -45.30 7.44
C ASN A 313 -18.69 -44.77 8.66
N LEU A 314 -19.87 -44.22 8.38
CA LEU A 314 -20.72 -43.50 9.34
C LEU A 314 -21.09 -44.38 10.54
N ASP A 315 -21.36 -45.67 10.28
CA ASP A 315 -21.69 -46.66 11.30
C ASP A 315 -20.52 -46.90 12.28
N LYS A 316 -19.28 -46.85 11.78
CA LYS A 316 -18.06 -47.02 12.58
C LYS A 316 -17.82 -45.85 13.56
N HIS A 317 -18.34 -44.66 13.25
CA HIS A 317 -18.11 -43.44 14.03
C HIS A 317 -19.36 -42.90 14.75
N LYS A 318 -20.53 -43.53 14.57
CA LYS A 318 -21.83 -43.07 15.12
C LYS A 318 -22.18 -41.63 14.75
N LEU A 319 -21.75 -41.16 13.58
CA LEU A 319 -22.08 -39.83 13.07
C LEU A 319 -23.42 -39.90 12.35
N TYR A 320 -24.41 -39.14 12.80
CA TYR A 320 -25.69 -39.06 12.12
C TYR A 320 -25.57 -38.17 10.87
N LYS A 321 -26.46 -38.37 9.90
CA LYS A 321 -26.50 -37.58 8.65
C LYS A 321 -26.54 -36.07 8.88
N GLU A 322 -27.10 -35.65 10.01
CA GLU A 322 -27.15 -34.25 10.46
C GLU A 322 -25.79 -33.70 10.90
N ASP A 323 -24.96 -34.49 11.58
CA ASP A 323 -23.59 -34.11 11.96
C ASP A 323 -22.70 -33.92 10.73
N LEU A 324 -22.85 -34.81 9.74
CA LEU A 324 -22.17 -34.70 8.45
C LEU A 324 -22.53 -33.41 7.71
N ASN A 325 -23.83 -33.13 7.57
CA ASN A 325 -24.31 -31.89 6.95
C ASN A 325 -23.78 -30.64 7.67
N ARG A 326 -23.72 -30.67 9.01
CA ARG A 326 -23.18 -29.59 9.84
C ARG A 326 -21.69 -29.37 9.60
N GLN A 327 -20.90 -30.43 9.47
CA GLN A 327 -19.46 -30.32 9.15
C GLN A 327 -19.23 -29.69 7.77
N LEU A 328 -19.99 -30.12 6.75
CA LEU A 328 -19.90 -29.59 5.39
C LEU A 328 -20.23 -28.09 5.31
N GLU A 329 -21.25 -27.61 6.03
CA GLU A 329 -21.58 -26.18 6.07
C GLU A 329 -20.52 -25.35 6.83
N LEU A 330 -19.90 -25.90 7.89
CA LEU A 330 -18.78 -25.25 8.58
C LEU A 330 -17.56 -25.08 7.67
N GLU A 331 -17.21 -26.10 6.90
CA GLU A 331 -16.08 -26.06 5.95
C GLU A 331 -16.34 -25.10 4.79
N LYS A 332 -17.55 -25.12 4.24
CA LYS A 332 -18.03 -24.16 3.25
C LYS A 332 -17.93 -22.72 3.77
N GLU A 333 -18.33 -22.46 5.02
CA GLU A 333 -18.17 -21.14 5.63
C GLU A 333 -16.69 -20.75 5.82
N LEU A 334 -15.81 -21.65 6.26
CA LEU A 334 -14.38 -21.41 6.37
C LEU A 334 -13.77 -21.02 5.01
N ILE A 335 -14.11 -21.77 3.96
CA ILE A 335 -13.67 -21.52 2.58
C ILE A 335 -14.16 -20.16 2.07
N ILE A 336 -15.44 -19.84 2.27
CA ILE A 336 -16.01 -18.53 1.90
C ILE A 336 -15.28 -17.40 2.64
N ASN A 337 -15.04 -17.55 3.95
CA ASN A 337 -14.33 -16.56 4.76
C ASN A 337 -12.88 -16.34 4.28
N ASP A 338 -12.20 -17.40 3.84
CA ASP A 338 -10.86 -17.30 3.24
C ASP A 338 -10.88 -16.54 1.90
N LEU A 339 -11.85 -16.84 1.03
CA LEU A 339 -12.06 -16.15 -0.24
C LEU A 339 -12.48 -14.67 -0.05
N VAL A 340 -13.24 -14.35 1.00
CA VAL A 340 -13.51 -12.97 1.44
C VAL A 340 -12.21 -12.27 1.86
N GLY A 341 -11.36 -12.96 2.63
CA GLY A 341 -10.05 -12.47 3.03
C GLY A 341 -9.13 -12.16 1.85
N LEU A 342 -9.11 -13.03 0.83
CA LEU A 342 -8.40 -12.80 -0.43
C LEU A 342 -8.98 -11.63 -1.22
N SER A 343 -10.30 -11.50 -1.28
CA SER A 343 -10.99 -10.42 -1.98
C SER A 343 -10.70 -9.05 -1.36
N ILE A 344 -10.51 -8.99 -0.04
CA ILE A 344 -10.01 -7.81 0.66
C ILE A 344 -8.55 -7.51 0.29
N GLN A 345 -7.70 -8.54 0.16
CA GLN A 345 -6.27 -8.40 -0.12
C GLN A 345 -5.97 -8.03 -1.58
N TYR A 346 -6.73 -8.57 -2.53
CA TYR A 346 -6.42 -8.53 -3.97
C TYR A 346 -7.54 -7.91 -4.85
N SER A 347 -8.68 -7.52 -4.27
CA SER A 347 -9.96 -7.24 -4.95
C SER A 347 -10.77 -8.48 -5.30
N ILE A 348 -12.10 -8.35 -5.13
CA ILE A 348 -13.07 -9.41 -5.41
C ILE A 348 -13.05 -9.85 -6.88
N ASN A 349 -12.89 -8.93 -7.83
CA ASN A 349 -12.85 -9.30 -9.25
C ASN A 349 -11.60 -10.11 -9.61
N ILE A 350 -10.53 -10.01 -8.81
CA ILE A 350 -9.35 -10.86 -8.97
C ILE A 350 -9.64 -12.27 -8.48
N VAL A 351 -10.31 -12.40 -7.33
CA VAL A 351 -10.72 -13.70 -6.78
C VAL A 351 -11.73 -14.38 -7.69
N LEU A 352 -12.82 -13.70 -8.10
CA LEU A 352 -13.85 -14.27 -8.97
C LEU A 352 -13.31 -14.75 -10.33
N LYS A 353 -12.39 -14.00 -10.96
CA LYS A 353 -11.72 -14.46 -12.18
C LYS A 353 -10.82 -15.67 -11.94
N THR A 354 -10.13 -15.72 -10.80
CA THR A 354 -9.29 -16.87 -10.44
C THR A 354 -10.13 -18.11 -10.16
N LEU A 355 -11.29 -17.96 -9.52
CA LEU A 355 -12.25 -19.04 -9.33
C LEU A 355 -12.81 -19.52 -10.68
N ASN A 356 -13.22 -18.62 -11.58
CA ASN A 356 -13.71 -19.00 -12.91
C ASN A 356 -12.67 -19.82 -13.67
N TYR A 357 -11.42 -19.37 -13.69
CA TYR A 357 -10.32 -20.10 -14.31
C TYR A 357 -10.15 -21.50 -13.68
N VAL A 358 -10.05 -21.60 -12.36
CA VAL A 358 -9.84 -22.87 -11.65
C VAL A 358 -10.97 -23.89 -11.87
N PHE A 359 -12.22 -23.43 -12.03
CA PHE A 359 -13.36 -24.33 -12.19
C PHE A 359 -13.75 -24.63 -13.63
N ASN A 360 -13.57 -23.69 -14.55
CA ASN A 360 -14.15 -23.74 -15.89
C ASN A 360 -13.10 -23.78 -17.01
N GLU A 361 -11.84 -23.43 -16.74
CA GLU A 361 -10.79 -23.27 -17.76
C GLU A 361 -9.51 -24.09 -17.44
N TYR A 362 -9.30 -24.48 -16.17
CA TYR A 362 -8.16 -25.29 -15.75
C TYR A 362 -8.40 -26.77 -16.08
N THR A 363 -8.00 -27.18 -17.28
CA THR A 363 -7.93 -28.60 -17.65
C THR A 363 -6.86 -29.29 -16.80
N ILE A 364 -7.29 -30.27 -15.99
CA ILE A 364 -6.41 -31.18 -15.28
C ILE A 364 -5.77 -32.10 -16.34
N ASP A 365 -4.45 -31.96 -16.53
CA ASP A 365 -3.65 -32.99 -17.22
C ASP A 365 -3.62 -34.25 -16.35
N GLU A 366 -3.47 -35.45 -16.92
CA GLU A 366 -3.58 -36.72 -16.17
C GLU A 366 -2.58 -36.89 -15.00
N ASN A 367 -1.56 -36.03 -14.95
CA ASN A 367 -0.54 -35.98 -13.89
C ASN A 367 -0.67 -34.76 -12.95
N ASP A 368 -1.64 -33.87 -13.16
CA ASP A 368 -1.77 -32.62 -12.42
C ASP A 368 -2.84 -32.71 -11.32
N ILE A 369 -2.69 -31.89 -10.27
CA ILE A 369 -3.50 -32.02 -9.05
C ILE A 369 -4.97 -31.73 -9.39
N ASN A 370 -5.83 -32.75 -9.24
CA ASN A 370 -7.27 -32.56 -9.38
C ASN A 370 -7.73 -31.49 -8.38
N TYR A 371 -8.60 -30.56 -8.80
CA TYR A 371 -9.20 -29.60 -7.87
C TYR A 371 -9.89 -30.32 -6.69
N SER A 372 -10.27 -31.59 -6.89
CA SER A 372 -10.85 -32.46 -5.87
C SER A 372 -9.90 -32.93 -4.76
N GLU A 373 -8.60 -32.60 -4.82
CA GLU A 373 -7.58 -33.02 -3.83
C GLU A 373 -6.97 -31.85 -3.04
N ILE A 374 -7.43 -30.62 -3.32
CA ILE A 374 -6.85 -29.40 -2.74
C ILE A 374 -7.28 -29.25 -1.27
N LYS A 375 -6.41 -29.70 -0.35
CA LYS A 375 -6.58 -29.59 1.12
C LYS A 375 -6.72 -28.16 1.66
N ASN A 376 -6.34 -27.13 0.89
CA ASN A 376 -6.53 -25.73 1.27
C ASN A 376 -6.81 -24.85 0.03
N PRO A 377 -8.08 -24.70 -0.38
CA PRO A 377 -8.45 -23.91 -1.55
C PRO A 377 -8.02 -22.43 -1.47
N GLY A 378 -8.12 -21.82 -0.28
CA GLY A 378 -7.70 -20.42 -0.07
C GLY A 378 -6.21 -20.21 -0.35
N ALA A 379 -5.34 -21.12 0.07
CA ALA A 379 -3.90 -21.09 -0.20
C ALA A 379 -3.58 -21.34 -1.68
N PHE A 380 -4.32 -22.22 -2.35
CA PHE A 380 -4.18 -22.48 -3.78
C PHE A 380 -4.56 -21.26 -4.63
N ILE A 381 -5.76 -20.70 -4.42
CA ILE A 381 -6.24 -19.48 -5.10
C ILE A 381 -5.26 -18.31 -4.84
N ARG A 382 -4.79 -18.13 -3.60
CA ARG A 382 -3.75 -17.14 -3.27
C ARG A 382 -2.47 -17.34 -4.09
N THR A 383 -2.07 -18.58 -4.31
CA THR A 383 -0.85 -18.92 -5.06
C THR A 383 -0.99 -18.59 -6.56
N ILE A 384 -2.14 -18.90 -7.17
CA ILE A 384 -2.44 -18.50 -8.56
C ILE A 384 -2.44 -16.97 -8.68
N ILE A 385 -3.12 -16.25 -7.80
CA ILE A 385 -3.16 -14.78 -7.81
C ILE A 385 -1.74 -14.19 -7.70
N VAL A 386 -0.90 -14.68 -6.79
CA VAL A 386 0.47 -14.19 -6.61
C VAL A 386 1.36 -14.53 -7.82
N LYS A 387 1.25 -15.73 -8.39
CA LYS A 387 1.91 -16.09 -9.66
C LYS A 387 1.50 -15.13 -10.78
N ASN A 388 0.20 -14.82 -10.90
CA ASN A 388 -0.34 -13.90 -11.91
C ASN A 388 0.19 -12.47 -11.72
N ILE A 389 0.15 -11.92 -10.49
CA ILE A 389 0.70 -10.59 -10.18
C ILE A 389 2.18 -10.51 -10.55
N ASN A 390 2.97 -11.54 -10.23
CA ASN A 390 4.41 -11.56 -10.53
C ASN A 390 4.71 -11.62 -12.03
N LYS A 391 3.94 -12.39 -12.82
CA LYS A 391 4.13 -12.58 -14.27
C LYS A 391 3.51 -11.45 -15.11
N ASN A 392 2.27 -11.06 -14.81
CA ASN A 392 1.43 -10.21 -15.66
C ASN A 392 1.22 -8.79 -15.11
N GLY A 393 1.31 -8.62 -13.79
CA GLY A 393 1.20 -7.34 -13.09
C GLY A 393 -0.02 -7.19 -12.18
N SER A 394 0.07 -6.27 -11.22
CA SER A 394 -0.91 -6.07 -10.13
C SER A 394 -2.33 -5.69 -10.53
N LEU A 395 -2.54 -5.16 -11.74
CA LEU A 395 -3.86 -4.73 -12.23
C LEU A 395 -4.30 -5.49 -13.49
N LYS A 396 -3.49 -6.46 -13.96
CA LYS A 396 -3.81 -7.29 -15.12
C LYS A 396 -3.90 -8.74 -14.68
N ILE A 397 -5.04 -9.34 -14.97
CA ILE A 397 -5.25 -10.78 -14.84
C ILE A 397 -5.14 -11.34 -16.24
N VAL A 398 -4.16 -12.22 -16.43
CA VAL A 398 -4.05 -13.13 -17.57
C VAL A 398 -3.85 -14.50 -16.95
N ILE A 399 -4.98 -15.11 -16.62
CA ILE A 399 -5.12 -16.54 -16.42
C ILE A 399 -5.74 -17.00 -17.75
#